data_AF-A0A646HMQ2-F1
#
_entry.id   AF-A0A646HMQ2-F1
#
_cell.length_a   1.000
_cell.length_b   1.000
_cell.length_c   1.000
_cell.angle_alpha   90.00
_cell.angle_beta   90.00
_cell.angle_gamma   90.00
#
_symmetry.space_group_name_H-M   'P 1'
#
loop_
_entity.id
_entity.type
_entity.pdbx_description
1 polymer ?
#
loop_
_entity_poly.entity_id
_entity_poly.type
_entity_poly.pdbx_seq_one_letter_code
_entity_poly.pdbx_strand_id
1 'polypeptide(L)'
;MANFSIKANLLKIKGAFVTNLKGKTATRRCLVIDIDESGMFLGEKGCYLNMAAIEMNESRYGDTHVVKVSLAKDVVEKMTEEERKAIPILGGMHPLQSQAQQIQGQLDGASVCENMDDLPF
;
A
#
# COMPACT_ATOMS: atom_id res chain seq x y z
N MET A 1 -21.25 -2.68 6.11
CA MET A 1 -20.13 -2.77 5.14
C MET A 1 -18.84 -2.72 5.91
N ALA A 2 -17.92 -3.66 5.67
CA ALA A 2 -16.60 -3.63 6.28
C ALA A 2 -15.68 -2.71 5.48
N ASN A 3 -14.97 -1.82 6.17
CA ASN A 3 -13.90 -1.02 5.60
C ASN A 3 -12.58 -1.76 5.73
N PHE A 4 -11.65 -1.56 4.80
CA PHE A 4 -10.35 -2.24 4.80
C PHE A 4 -9.22 -1.23 4.64
N SER A 5 -8.11 -1.50 5.32
CA SER A 5 -6.84 -0.81 5.12
C SER A 5 -5.99 -1.64 4.18
N ILE A 6 -5.21 -0.97 3.32
CA ILE A 6 -4.41 -1.62 2.28
C ILE A 6 -2.97 -1.17 2.41
N LYS A 7 -2.04 -2.13 2.43
CA LYS A 7 -0.60 -1.85 2.33
C LYS A 7 -0.03 -2.58 1.13
N ALA A 8 0.59 -1.84 0.21
CA ALA A 8 1.23 -2.38 -0.98
C ALA A 8 2.71 -1.97 -1.04
N ASN A 9 3.58 -2.93 -1.33
CA ASN A 9 4.98 -2.70 -1.64
C ASN A 9 5.14 -2.49 -3.15
N LEU A 10 5.24 -1.21 -3.55
CA LEU A 10 5.33 -0.83 -4.95
C LEU A 10 6.66 -1.23 -5.62
N LEU A 11 7.71 -1.54 -4.85
CA LEU A 11 8.98 -2.04 -5.40
C LEU A 11 8.90 -3.49 -5.90
N LYS A 12 7.81 -4.20 -5.60
CA LYS A 12 7.55 -5.52 -6.17
C LYS A 12 6.94 -5.46 -7.57
N ILE A 13 6.54 -4.28 -8.03
CA ILE A 13 6.07 -4.09 -9.40
C ILE A 13 7.29 -4.23 -10.32
N LYS A 14 7.11 -4.95 -11.43
CA LYS A 14 8.19 -5.13 -12.42
C LYS A 14 8.62 -3.76 -12.96
N GLY A 15 9.93 -3.54 -13.07
CA GLY A 15 10.49 -2.25 -13.50
C GLY A 15 10.42 -1.14 -12.44
N ALA A 16 10.00 -1.43 -11.20
CA ALA A 16 10.01 -0.46 -10.12
C ALA A 16 11.36 -0.39 -9.41
N PHE A 17 11.88 0.82 -9.19
CA PHE A 17 13.12 1.05 -8.46
C PHE A 17 13.12 2.41 -7.77
N VAL A 18 13.98 2.55 -6.76
CA VAL A 18 14.21 3.83 -6.08
C VAL A 18 15.47 4.47 -6.63
N THR A 19 15.38 5.71 -7.06
CA THR A 19 16.55 6.49 -7.49
C THR A 19 16.47 7.92 -6.98
N ASN A 20 17.60 8.60 -6.93
CA ASN A 20 17.68 10.00 -6.59
C ASN A 20 17.69 10.82 -7.88
N LEU A 21 16.62 11.57 -8.13
CA LEU A 21 16.54 12.48 -9.28
C LEU A 21 17.04 13.85 -8.87
N LYS A 22 18.12 14.31 -9.52
CA LYS A 22 18.67 15.65 -9.33
C LYS A 22 17.85 16.65 -10.15
N GLY A 23 17.02 17.44 -9.47
CA GLY A 23 16.34 18.58 -10.08
C GLY A 23 17.21 19.84 -10.10
N LYS A 24 16.67 20.93 -10.66
CA LYS A 24 17.35 22.24 -10.70
C LYS A 24 17.61 22.82 -9.30
N THR A 25 16.72 22.53 -8.34
CA THR A 25 16.75 23.12 -7.00
C THR A 25 17.13 22.13 -5.90
N ALA A 26 16.82 20.85 -6.06
CA ALA A 26 17.11 19.83 -5.06
C ALA A 26 17.20 18.43 -5.69
N THR A 27 17.90 17.53 -5.01
CA THR A 27 17.85 16.10 -5.29
C THR A 27 16.73 15.48 -4.48
N ARG A 28 15.85 14.72 -5.13
CA ARG A 28 14.72 14.05 -4.48
C ARG A 28 14.84 12.54 -4.65
N ARG A 29 14.51 11.81 -3.59
CA ARG A 29 14.39 10.35 -3.64
C ARG A 29 13.03 9.99 -4.25
N CYS A 30 13.04 9.33 -5.39
CA CYS A 30 11.87 9.03 -6.18
C CYS A 30 11.71 7.52 -6.33
N LEU A 31 10.45 7.07 -6.29
CA LEU A 31 10.07 5.77 -6.83
C LEU A 31 9.79 5.97 -8.32
N VAL A 32 10.47 5.21 -9.17
CA VAL A 32 10.27 5.18 -10.61
C VAL A 32 9.71 3.82 -10.97
N ILE A 33 8.67 3.80 -11.79
CA ILE A 33 8.05 2.58 -12.30
C ILE A 33 7.99 2.73 -13.82
N ASP A 34 8.66 1.83 -14.52
CA ASP A 34 8.60 1.77 -15.99
C ASP A 34 7.20 1.34 -16.43
N ILE A 35 6.56 2.12 -17.31
CA ILE A 35 5.18 1.85 -17.76
C ILE A 35 5.12 0.60 -18.64
N ASP A 36 6.11 0.41 -19.51
CA ASP A 36 6.12 -0.66 -20.50
C ASP A 36 6.38 -2.02 -19.85
N GLU A 37 7.18 -2.06 -18.78
CA GLU A 37 7.48 -3.29 -18.06
C GLU A 37 6.52 -3.62 -16.91
N SER A 38 5.89 -2.62 -16.31
CA SER A 38 5.05 -2.81 -15.11
C SER A 38 3.65 -3.34 -15.40
N GLY A 39 3.21 -3.30 -16.65
CA GLY A 39 1.82 -3.59 -17.03
C GLY A 39 0.85 -2.49 -16.58
N MET A 40 1.37 -1.29 -16.29
CA MET A 40 0.55 -0.10 -16.07
C MET A 40 -0.09 0.37 -17.37
N PHE A 41 -1.28 0.93 -17.26
CA PHE A 41 -2.02 1.46 -18.40
C PHE A 41 -1.97 2.99 -18.39
N LEU A 42 -1.40 3.59 -19.44
CA LEU A 42 -1.44 5.03 -19.64
C LEU A 42 -2.71 5.40 -20.44
N GLY A 43 -3.71 5.92 -19.73
CA GLY A 43 -4.91 6.51 -20.35
C GLY A 43 -4.77 8.01 -20.57
N GLU A 44 -5.75 8.60 -21.25
CA GLU A 44 -5.76 10.05 -21.56
C GLU A 44 -5.65 10.95 -20.32
N LYS A 45 -6.14 10.48 -19.17
CA LYS A 45 -6.23 11.25 -17.91
C LYS A 45 -5.24 10.81 -16.83
N GLY A 46 -4.44 9.77 -17.06
CA GLY A 46 -3.52 9.28 -16.03
C GLY A 46 -2.90 7.92 -16.32
N CYS A 47 -2.00 7.52 -15.44
CA CYS A 47 -1.37 6.21 -15.46
C CYS A 47 -1.96 5.33 -14.35
N TYR A 48 -2.45 4.15 -14.71
CA TYR A 48 -3.26 3.29 -13.86
C TYR A 48 -2.58 1.95 -13.63
N LEU A 49 -2.61 1.47 -12.39
CA LEU A 49 -2.24 0.10 -12.04
C LEU A 49 -3.48 -0.61 -11.52
N ASN A 50 -3.90 -1.65 -12.23
CA ASN A 50 -5.00 -2.49 -11.78
C ASN A 50 -4.48 -3.49 -10.74
N MET A 51 -5.20 -3.62 -9.63
CA MET A 51 -4.90 -4.57 -8.56
C MET A 51 -6.15 -5.35 -8.19
N ALA A 52 -5.96 -6.60 -7.78
CA ALA A 52 -7.02 -7.46 -7.29
C ALA A 52 -6.76 -7.81 -5.83
N ALA A 53 -7.80 -7.70 -5.00
CA ALA A 53 -7.81 -8.21 -3.64
C ALA A 53 -8.45 -9.61 -3.65
N ILE A 54 -7.72 -10.62 -3.17
CA ILE A 54 -8.18 -11.99 -3.09
C ILE A 54 -8.30 -12.37 -1.62
N GLU A 55 -9.49 -12.76 -1.20
CA GLU A 55 -9.74 -13.25 0.15
C GLU A 55 -8.89 -14.49 0.45
N MET A 56 -8.28 -14.51 1.63
CA MET A 56 -7.48 -15.64 2.10
C MET A 56 -8.37 -16.65 2.81
N ASN A 57 -8.15 -17.95 2.56
CA ASN A 57 -8.83 -19.01 3.32
C ASN A 57 -8.54 -18.93 4.82
N GLU A 58 -7.32 -18.52 5.17
CA GLU A 58 -6.88 -18.30 6.54
C GLU A 58 -6.23 -16.92 6.62
N SER A 59 -6.72 -16.07 7.52
CA SER A 59 -6.08 -14.78 7.78
C SER A 59 -4.66 -15.00 8.29
N ARG A 60 -3.71 -14.22 7.76
CA ARG A 60 -2.31 -14.25 8.19
C ARG A 60 -1.85 -12.85 8.55
N TYR A 61 -1.20 -12.72 9.70
CA TYR A 61 -0.66 -11.45 10.20
C TYR A 61 -1.70 -10.31 10.28
N GLY A 62 -2.98 -10.67 10.48
CA GLY A 62 -4.10 -9.72 10.53
C GLY A 62 -4.69 -9.36 9.17
N ASP A 63 -4.04 -9.73 8.06
CA ASP A 63 -4.57 -9.53 6.72
C ASP A 63 -5.58 -10.63 6.38
N THR A 64 -6.69 -10.23 5.77
CA THR A 64 -7.76 -11.10 5.28
C THR A 64 -7.76 -11.22 3.76
N HIS A 65 -7.11 -10.30 3.05
CA HIS A 65 -6.96 -10.35 1.60
C HIS A 65 -5.51 -10.19 1.17
N VAL A 66 -5.12 -10.88 0.11
CA VAL A 66 -3.88 -10.66 -0.64
C VAL A 66 -4.15 -9.67 -1.76
N VAL A 67 -3.31 -8.64 -1.90
CA VAL A 67 -3.36 -7.70 -3.02
C VAL A 67 -2.28 -8.05 -4.03
N LYS A 68 -2.69 -8.35 -5.27
CA LYS A 68 -1.81 -8.66 -6.40
C LYS A 68 -2.05 -7.73 -7.58
N VAL A 69 -1.06 -7.62 -8.47
CA VAL A 69 -1.24 -6.94 -9.76
C VAL A 69 -2.30 -7.68 -10.59
N SER A 70 -3.22 -6.93 -11.19
CA SER A 70 -4.22 -7.45 -12.12
C SER A 70 -3.88 -6.99 -13.52
N LEU A 71 -3.30 -7.87 -14.32
CA LEU A 71 -2.95 -7.55 -15.70
C LEU A 71 -4.20 -7.61 -16.60
N ALA A 72 -4.13 -6.95 -17.75
CA ALA A 72 -5.19 -6.98 -18.75
C ALA A 72 -5.40 -8.41 -19.29
N LYS A 73 -6.64 -8.74 -19.69
CA LYS A 73 -7.02 -10.12 -20.06
C LYS A 73 -6.17 -10.68 -21.20
N ASP A 74 -5.88 -9.87 -22.19
CA ASP A 74 -5.03 -10.18 -23.34
C ASP A 74 -3.58 -10.51 -22.95
N VAL A 75 -3.05 -9.83 -21.93
CA VAL A 75 -1.72 -10.12 -21.37
C VAL A 75 -1.74 -11.43 -20.59
N VAL A 76 -2.76 -11.63 -19.76
CA VAL A 76 -2.93 -12.85 -18.98
C VAL A 76 -3.12 -14.07 -19.89
N GLU A 77 -3.89 -13.94 -20.97
CA GLU A 77 -4.14 -15.00 -21.96
C GLU A 77 -2.88 -15.47 -22.68
N LYS A 78 -1.93 -14.56 -22.91
CA LYS A 78 -0.63 -14.88 -23.51
C LYS A 78 0.38 -15.46 -22.53
N MET A 79 0.15 -15.28 -21.22
CA MET A 79 1.02 -15.82 -20.18
C MET A 79 0.76 -17.31 -19.95
N THR A 80 1.85 -18.04 -19.75
CA THR A 80 1.83 -19.42 -19.26
C THR A 80 1.24 -19.51 -17.85
N GLU A 81 0.80 -20.70 -17.43
CA GLU A 81 0.27 -20.88 -16.06
C GLU A 81 1.31 -20.56 -14.98
N GLU A 82 2.59 -20.76 -15.27
CA GLU A 82 3.70 -20.45 -14.37
C GLU A 82 3.86 -18.94 -14.20
N GLU A 83 3.82 -18.18 -15.29
CA GLU A 83 3.89 -16.72 -15.26
C GLU A 83 2.68 -16.09 -14.55
N ARG A 84 1.48 -16.68 -14.73
CA ARG A 84 0.28 -16.25 -14.00
C ARG A 84 0.40 -16.45 -12.49
N LYS A 85 1.02 -17.56 -12.06
CA LYS A 85 1.29 -17.82 -10.63
C LYS A 85 2.39 -16.94 -10.09
N ALA A 86 3.34 -16.53 -10.94
CA ALA A 86 4.42 -15.62 -10.60
C ALA A 86 4.03 -14.14 -10.55
N ILE A 87 2.76 -13.79 -10.84
CA ILE A 87 2.27 -12.42 -10.72
C ILE A 87 2.54 -11.90 -9.29
N PRO A 88 3.21 -10.73 -9.15
CA PRO A 88 3.70 -10.29 -7.87
C PRO A 88 2.57 -9.94 -6.91
N ILE A 89 2.69 -10.46 -5.68
CA ILE A 89 1.89 -10.05 -4.52
C ILE A 89 2.47 -8.76 -3.96
N LEU A 90 1.72 -7.67 -4.10
CA LEU A 90 2.15 -6.35 -3.66
C LEU A 90 1.97 -6.19 -2.14
N GLY A 91 0.93 -6.78 -1.56
CA GLY A 91 0.74 -6.74 -0.12
C GLY A 91 -0.60 -7.31 0.31
N GLY A 92 -1.21 -6.72 1.34
CA GLY A 92 -2.39 -7.27 2.01
C GLY A 92 -3.39 -6.21 2.42
N MET A 93 -4.61 -6.68 2.71
CA MET A 93 -5.67 -5.87 3.31
C MET A 93 -6.12 -6.47 4.62
N HIS A 94 -6.36 -5.63 5.61
CA HIS A 94 -6.97 -6.00 6.88
C HIS A 94 -8.20 -5.13 7.16
N PRO A 95 -9.21 -5.66 7.88
CA PRO A 95 -10.37 -4.86 8.27
C PRO A 95 -9.95 -3.64 9.09
N LEU A 96 -10.47 -2.47 8.73
CA LEU A 96 -10.38 -1.27 9.56
C LEU A 96 -11.35 -1.45 10.73
N GLN A 97 -10.82 -1.76 11.91
CA GLN A 97 -11.59 -1.62 13.14
C GLN A 97 -11.81 -0.13 13.37
N SER A 98 -13.07 0.31 13.31
CA SER A 98 -13.43 1.62 13.85
C SER A 98 -13.10 1.59 15.33
N GLN A 99 -12.09 2.34 15.76
CA GLN A 99 -11.96 2.67 17.18
C GLN A 99 -13.18 3.51 17.53
N ALA A 100 -14.26 2.85 17.98
CA ALA A 100 -15.18 3.51 18.87
C ALA A 100 -14.35 3.75 20.14
N GLN A 101 -13.85 4.97 20.33
CA GLN A 101 -13.33 5.39 21.62
C GLN A 101 -14.46 5.20 22.64
N GLN A 102 -14.47 4.06 23.33
CA GLN A 102 -15.17 3.93 24.58
C GLN A 102 -14.41 4.79 25.58
N ILE A 103 -14.80 6.06 25.69
CA ILE A 103 -14.48 6.88 26.85
C ILE A 103 -15.32 6.31 28.00
N GLN A 104 -14.85 5.21 28.60
CA GLN A 104 -15.33 4.69 29.86
C GLN A 104 -14.11 4.23 30.65
N GLY A 105 -13.63 5.12 31.53
CA GLY A 105 -12.47 4.87 32.36
C GLY A 105 -12.15 6.09 33.22
N GLN A 106 -13.00 6.29 34.23
CA GLN A 106 -12.75 6.94 35.51
C GLN A 106 -11.29 7.43 35.73
N LEU A 107 -11.10 8.76 35.73
CA LEU A 107 -9.85 9.40 36.13
C LEU A 107 -9.79 9.43 37.67
N ASP A 108 -9.23 8.39 38.26
CA ASP A 108 -8.70 8.41 39.62
C ASP A 108 -7.18 8.59 39.58
N GLY A 109 -6.68 9.49 40.42
CA GLY A 109 -5.29 9.42 40.90
C GLY A 109 -4.35 10.48 40.34
N ALA A 110 -4.11 11.49 41.15
CA ALA A 110 -3.00 12.43 41.08
C ALA A 110 -1.68 11.82 40.56
N SER A 111 -1.07 12.49 39.59
CA SER A 111 0.37 12.46 39.32
C SER A 111 0.76 13.80 38.69
N VAL A 112 1.44 14.57 39.52
CA VAL A 112 2.09 15.85 39.27
C VAL A 112 3.19 15.69 38.22
N CYS A 113 3.23 16.58 37.23
CA CYS A 113 4.39 17.46 37.04
C CYS A 113 4.08 18.59 36.05
N GLU A 114 4.00 19.78 36.65
CA GLU A 114 4.14 21.08 36.03
C GLU A 114 5.42 21.15 35.19
N ASN A 115 5.33 21.75 34.00
CA ASN A 115 6.26 22.70 33.37
C ASN A 115 5.91 22.73 31.87
N MET A 116 4.94 23.59 31.53
CA MET A 116 4.49 23.85 30.16
C MET A 116 5.10 25.15 29.61
N ASP A 117 6.33 25.45 30.02
CA ASP A 117 7.12 26.58 29.54
C ASP A 117 8.45 26.03 29.00
N ASP A 118 8.53 25.73 27.70
CA ASP A 118 9.55 26.31 26.80
C ASP A 118 9.35 25.82 25.33
N LEU A 119 8.84 26.78 24.56
CA LEU A 119 8.78 27.07 23.12
C LEU A 119 9.24 26.10 21.99
N PRO A 120 8.71 26.32 20.76
CA PRO A 120 8.86 25.45 19.60
C PRO A 120 10.16 25.69 18.83
N PHE A 121 10.73 24.61 18.31
CA PHE A 121 11.64 24.61 17.16
C PHE A 121 10.92 24.11 15.92
#